data_AF-A0A1I2UVA1-F1
#
_entry.id   AF-A0A1I2UVA1-F1
#
_cell.length_a   1.000
_cell.length_b   1.000
_cell.length_c   1.000
_cell.angle_alpha   90.00
_cell.angle_beta   90.00
_cell.angle_gamma   90.00
#
_symmetry.space_group_name_H-M   'P 1'
#
loop_
_entity.id
_entity.type
_entity.pdbx_description
1 polymer ?
#
loop_
_entity_poly.entity_id
_entity_poly.type
_entity_poly.pdbx_seq_one_letter_code
_entity_poly.pdbx_strand_id
1 'polypeptide(L)'
;MKGTEEKLAIRQAVVLDLATEDYARTLKLQRELQKLRIDGAIPDCLLVLEHPPTFTLGRAGGADNILVSGDRLYREGIGVYNVERGGDVTYHGPGQLVGYPILDLKNYEQDVHRLVERLEEVLIRTLVAYGITAGRRSGLPGVWVEEAKIASIGLAVTRWVTMHGFALNVHPDLRHFGLINPCGLQGVSMASMSGLLGHQVSLEEVKSRVVEEMAGMFGWEVLQGDHRVEALLRRLGLAARNFRPGWLTVTPPGPGVLESMAGLLERCGLHTVCEGACCPNAAECFALGTATFMILGDTCTRNCRFCSVSKGIPGTPDPGEPLAVAEAVRELGLRHAVITSVTRDDLPDGGAGHFAAMIRAVHRLNPHTTVEVLVPDFQGSEEALAEVLAARPEVLGHNLETVPRLYKRVRPGANYRRSLELLARARELAPGVVTKSGLMVGLGEGFGEVLTVLDDLRAAGCAYITIGQYLQPSTDQLPVHGFIPPELFARYRKECLRRGFKRADCGPLVRSSYHAASPDAPGVGFHAANAASPVEHEKEVSRESM
;
A
#
# COMPACT_ATOMS: atom_id res chain seq x y z
N MET A 1 4.95 15.49 -30.55
CA MET A 1 4.84 14.80 -29.25
C MET A 1 3.78 15.49 -28.40
N LYS A 2 2.50 15.14 -28.58
CA LYS A 2 1.43 15.49 -27.64
C LYS A 2 1.29 14.29 -26.72
N GLY A 3 1.86 14.38 -25.52
CA GLY A 3 1.93 13.27 -24.57
C GLY A 3 0.54 12.84 -24.13
N THR A 4 0.18 11.62 -24.49
CA THR A 4 -0.85 10.80 -23.87
C THR A 4 -0.48 10.51 -22.41
N GLU A 5 -0.60 11.51 -21.52
CA GLU A 5 -0.99 11.20 -20.13
C GLU A 5 -2.48 10.84 -20.20
N GLU A 6 -2.77 9.63 -20.70
CA GLU A 6 -4.10 9.05 -20.54
C GLU A 6 -4.42 9.08 -19.05
N LYS A 7 -5.49 9.77 -18.68
CA LYS A 7 -6.10 9.68 -17.36
C LYS A 7 -6.50 8.22 -17.17
N LEU A 8 -5.59 7.38 -16.67
CA LEU A 8 -5.93 6.03 -16.30
C LEU A 8 -6.98 6.16 -15.20
N ALA A 9 -8.24 5.93 -15.55
CA ALA A 9 -9.32 5.92 -14.58
C ALA A 9 -8.98 4.84 -13.56
N ILE A 10 -9.18 5.13 -12.28
CA ILE A 10 -9.05 4.08 -11.28
C ILE A 10 -10.21 3.13 -11.48
N ARG A 11 -9.88 1.85 -11.57
CA ARG A 11 -10.83 0.78 -11.80
C ARG A 11 -10.76 -0.15 -10.61
N GLN A 12 -11.89 -0.72 -10.24
CA GLN A 12 -11.90 -1.75 -9.22
C GLN A 12 -11.60 -3.08 -9.88
N ALA A 13 -10.79 -3.90 -9.21
CA ALA A 13 -10.54 -5.26 -9.62
C ALA A 13 -10.51 -6.21 -8.42
N VAL A 14 -10.98 -7.44 -8.62
CA VAL A 14 -10.86 -8.53 -7.63
C VAL A 14 -9.72 -9.45 -8.05
N VAL A 15 -8.80 -9.73 -7.12
CA VAL A 15 -7.71 -10.69 -7.33
C VAL A 15 -8.03 -11.96 -6.57
N LEU A 16 -8.04 -13.09 -7.27
CA LEU A 16 -8.34 -14.41 -6.74
C LEU A 16 -7.08 -15.28 -6.81
N ASP A 17 -6.47 -15.59 -5.67
CA ASP A 17 -5.45 -16.64 -5.60
C ASP A 17 -6.11 -18.00 -5.34
N LEU A 18 -6.08 -18.86 -6.36
CA LEU A 18 -6.69 -20.20 -6.31
C LEU A 18 -5.67 -21.28 -5.91
N ALA A 19 -4.44 -20.89 -5.52
CA ALA A 19 -3.34 -21.81 -5.25
C ALA A 19 -3.11 -22.76 -6.44
N THR A 20 -3.24 -24.07 -6.26
CA THR A 20 -3.23 -25.05 -7.34
C THR A 20 -4.64 -25.56 -7.59
N GLU A 21 -5.14 -25.44 -8.82
CA GLU A 21 -6.51 -25.84 -9.15
C GLU A 21 -6.61 -26.57 -10.49
N ASP A 22 -7.60 -27.45 -10.65
CA ASP A 22 -7.84 -28.18 -11.89
C ASP A 22 -8.17 -27.24 -13.05
N TYR A 23 -7.64 -27.56 -14.24
CA TYR A 23 -7.80 -26.72 -15.42
C TYR A 23 -9.26 -26.64 -15.89
N ALA A 24 -10.01 -27.75 -15.87
CA ALA A 24 -11.40 -27.76 -16.33
C ALA A 24 -12.32 -26.97 -15.37
N ARG A 25 -12.12 -27.12 -14.06
CA ARG A 25 -12.82 -26.33 -13.04
C ARG A 25 -12.53 -24.84 -13.20
N THR A 26 -11.26 -24.49 -13.42
CA THR A 26 -10.86 -23.09 -13.62
C THR A 26 -11.41 -22.51 -14.93
N LEU A 27 -11.43 -23.28 -16.02
CA LEU A 27 -12.02 -22.85 -17.28
C LEU A 27 -13.53 -22.58 -17.13
N LYS A 28 -14.24 -23.40 -16.34
CA LYS A 28 -15.65 -23.15 -16.00
C LYS A 28 -15.82 -21.85 -15.22
N LEU A 29 -14.97 -21.60 -14.21
CA LEU A 29 -14.98 -20.34 -13.46
C LEU A 29 -14.73 -19.13 -14.38
N GLN A 30 -13.70 -19.21 -15.23
CA GLN A 30 -13.37 -18.17 -16.20
C GLN A 30 -14.56 -17.80 -17.10
N ARG A 31 -15.27 -18.81 -17.65
CA ARG A 31 -16.45 -18.58 -18.49
C ARG A 31 -17.60 -17.90 -17.73
N GLU A 32 -17.84 -18.29 -16.48
CA GLU A 32 -18.90 -17.68 -15.66
C GLU A 32 -18.54 -16.25 -15.22
N LEU A 33 -17.28 -15.99 -14.88
CA LEU A 33 -16.78 -14.64 -14.61
C LEU A 33 -16.86 -13.76 -15.85
N GLN A 34 -16.48 -14.26 -17.03
CA GLN A 34 -16.59 -13.54 -18.29
C GLN A 34 -18.03 -13.12 -18.56
N LYS A 35 -19.02 -14.00 -18.35
CA LYS A 35 -20.44 -13.66 -18.48
C LYS A 35 -20.86 -12.55 -17.52
N LEU A 36 -20.57 -12.70 -16.23
CA LEU A 36 -20.89 -11.68 -15.23
C LEU A 36 -20.24 -10.33 -15.56
N ARG A 37 -19.02 -10.35 -16.09
CA ARG A 37 -18.32 -9.13 -16.48
C ARG A 37 -18.90 -8.50 -17.74
N ILE A 38 -19.27 -9.30 -18.75
CA ILE A 38 -20.00 -8.83 -19.96
C ILE A 38 -21.28 -8.09 -19.56
N ASP A 39 -21.98 -8.60 -18.55
CA ASP A 39 -23.23 -8.01 -18.03
C ASP A 39 -22.97 -6.79 -17.10
N GLY A 40 -21.71 -6.44 -16.85
CA GLY A 40 -21.32 -5.36 -15.93
C GLY A 40 -21.62 -5.66 -14.46
N ALA A 41 -21.89 -6.92 -14.11
CA ALA A 41 -22.36 -7.33 -12.79
C ALA A 41 -21.23 -7.44 -11.74
N ILE A 42 -19.98 -7.59 -12.19
CA ILE A 42 -18.79 -7.66 -11.33
C ILE A 42 -17.71 -6.71 -11.88
N PRO A 43 -16.74 -6.25 -11.05
CA PRO A 43 -15.55 -5.55 -11.53
C PRO A 43 -14.65 -6.45 -12.38
N ASP A 44 -13.58 -5.87 -12.94
CA ASP A 44 -12.52 -6.68 -13.57
C ASP A 44 -11.95 -7.69 -12.57
N CYS A 45 -11.48 -8.85 -13.05
CA CYS A 45 -10.93 -9.88 -12.18
C CYS A 45 -9.57 -10.36 -12.69
N LEU A 46 -8.70 -10.76 -11.77
CA LEU A 46 -7.46 -11.49 -12.09
C LEU A 46 -7.42 -12.76 -11.25
N LEU A 47 -7.40 -13.90 -11.91
CA LEU A 47 -7.11 -15.17 -11.24
C LEU A 47 -5.61 -15.40 -11.33
N VAL A 48 -4.97 -15.73 -10.21
CA VAL A 48 -3.58 -16.18 -10.15
C VAL A 48 -3.54 -17.56 -9.52
N LEU A 49 -2.83 -18.49 -10.15
CA LEU A 49 -2.83 -19.89 -9.74
C LEU A 49 -1.73 -20.71 -10.44
N GLU A 50 -1.66 -21.97 -10.06
CA GLU A 50 -0.98 -23.04 -10.76
C GLU A 50 -1.99 -24.08 -11.21
N HIS A 51 -1.60 -24.89 -12.18
CA HIS A 51 -2.34 -26.08 -12.58
C HIS A 51 -1.53 -27.34 -12.29
N PRO A 52 -2.17 -28.49 -12.07
CA PRO A 52 -1.55 -29.78 -12.32
C PRO A 52 -1.02 -29.86 -13.77
N PRO A 53 -0.04 -30.75 -14.07
CA PRO A 53 0.50 -30.90 -15.42
C PRO A 53 -0.60 -30.99 -16.49
N THR A 54 -0.61 -30.03 -17.40
CA THR A 54 -1.70 -29.84 -18.37
C THR A 54 -1.15 -29.27 -19.67
N PHE A 55 -1.59 -29.82 -20.80
CA PHE A 55 -1.46 -29.21 -22.11
C PHE A 55 -2.78 -28.57 -22.54
N THR A 56 -2.70 -27.35 -23.05
CA THR A 56 -3.83 -26.67 -23.67
C THR A 56 -3.56 -26.50 -25.15
N LEU A 57 -4.56 -26.75 -25.97
CA LEU A 57 -4.54 -26.58 -27.42
C LEU A 57 -5.44 -25.40 -27.78
N GLY A 58 -4.84 -24.30 -28.23
CA GLY A 58 -5.56 -23.10 -28.66
C GLY A 58 -6.14 -23.23 -30.07
N ARG A 59 -6.75 -22.16 -30.58
CA ARG A 59 -7.45 -22.16 -31.88
C ARG A 59 -6.57 -22.49 -33.09
N ALA A 60 -5.27 -22.19 -33.01
CA ALA A 60 -4.33 -22.47 -34.09
C ALA A 60 -3.65 -23.84 -33.93
N GLY A 61 -3.93 -24.56 -32.84
CA GLY A 61 -3.22 -25.79 -32.50
C GLY A 61 -3.88 -27.06 -33.02
N GLY A 62 -3.05 -28.09 -33.16
CA GLY A 62 -3.44 -29.44 -33.56
C GLY A 62 -2.72 -30.50 -32.73
N ALA A 63 -3.26 -31.72 -32.73
CA ALA A 63 -2.67 -32.84 -32.00
C ALA A 63 -1.23 -33.16 -32.44
N ASP A 64 -0.85 -32.79 -33.66
CA ASP A 64 0.49 -33.01 -34.24
C ASP A 64 1.60 -32.27 -33.49
N ASN A 65 1.27 -31.23 -32.71
CA ASN A 65 2.24 -30.53 -31.86
C ASN A 65 2.42 -31.17 -30.48
N ILE A 66 1.74 -32.28 -30.21
CA ILE A 66 2.00 -33.15 -29.07
C ILE A 66 2.91 -34.28 -29.57
N LEU A 67 4.15 -34.31 -29.09
CA LEU A 67 5.23 -35.18 -29.59
C LEU A 67 5.22 -36.58 -28.96
N VAL A 68 4.18 -36.90 -28.19
CA VAL A 68 4.08 -38.14 -27.40
C VAL A 68 2.69 -38.77 -27.51
N SER A 69 2.62 -40.08 -27.31
CA SER A 69 1.36 -40.82 -27.34
C SER A 69 0.46 -40.50 -26.14
N GLY A 70 -0.85 -40.71 -26.32
CA GLY A 70 -1.84 -40.57 -25.24
C GLY A 70 -1.52 -41.43 -24.01
N ASP A 71 -1.00 -42.65 -24.21
CA ASP A 71 -0.60 -43.55 -23.10
C ASP A 71 0.55 -42.99 -22.26
N ARG A 72 1.46 -42.23 -22.89
CA ARG A 72 2.54 -41.55 -22.15
C ARG A 72 1.98 -40.39 -21.34
N LEU A 73 1.12 -39.57 -21.93
CA LEU A 73 0.46 -38.46 -21.23
C LEU A 73 -0.34 -38.96 -20.03
N TYR A 74 -1.11 -40.04 -20.19
CA TYR A 74 -1.88 -40.64 -19.10
C TYR A 74 -0.99 -41.11 -17.94
N ARG A 75 0.13 -41.77 -18.24
CA ARG A 75 1.09 -42.22 -17.22
C ARG A 75 1.82 -41.07 -16.52
N GLU A 76 2.09 -39.99 -17.24
CA GLU A 76 2.68 -38.77 -16.68
C GLU A 76 1.64 -37.86 -16.01
N GLY A 77 0.35 -38.24 -16.04
CA GLY A 77 -0.74 -37.48 -15.42
C GLY A 77 -1.04 -36.14 -16.09
N ILE A 78 -0.70 -35.99 -17.38
CA ILE A 78 -0.85 -34.73 -18.12
C ILE A 78 -2.24 -34.67 -18.78
N GLY A 79 -3.07 -33.73 -18.33
CA GLY A 79 -4.37 -33.47 -18.97
C GLY A 79 -4.22 -32.74 -20.31
N VAL A 80 -5.11 -32.98 -21.27
CA VAL A 80 -5.12 -32.27 -22.57
C VAL A 80 -6.48 -31.62 -22.80
N TYR A 81 -6.49 -30.31 -23.08
CA TYR A 81 -7.73 -29.55 -23.25
C TYR A 81 -7.71 -28.69 -24.52
N ASN A 82 -8.73 -28.83 -25.36
CA ASN A 82 -9.00 -27.90 -26.45
C ASN A 82 -9.73 -26.67 -25.93
N VAL A 83 -9.21 -25.48 -26.23
CA VAL A 83 -9.63 -24.23 -25.58
C VAL A 83 -9.68 -23.06 -26.57
N GLU A 84 -10.42 -22.02 -26.19
CA GLU A 84 -10.75 -20.90 -27.07
C GLU A 84 -9.64 -19.85 -27.20
N ARG A 85 -8.51 -20.00 -26.50
CA ARG A 85 -7.39 -19.04 -26.55
C ARG A 85 -6.69 -18.99 -27.89
N GLY A 86 -6.08 -17.84 -28.18
CA GLY A 86 -5.09 -17.69 -29.23
C GLY A 86 -3.84 -18.56 -28.99
N GLY A 87 -3.08 -18.78 -30.06
CA GLY A 87 -1.90 -19.63 -30.07
C GLY A 87 -2.21 -21.11 -30.30
N ASP A 88 -1.14 -21.91 -30.27
CA ASP A 88 -1.13 -23.34 -30.53
C ASP A 88 -1.14 -24.13 -29.19
N VAL A 89 -0.27 -25.11 -28.99
CA VAL A 89 -0.09 -25.85 -27.75
C VAL A 89 0.78 -25.11 -26.71
N THR A 90 0.44 -25.19 -25.43
CA THR A 90 1.34 -24.80 -24.33
C THR A 90 1.15 -25.70 -23.11
N TYR A 91 2.16 -25.73 -22.24
CA TYR A 91 2.14 -26.41 -20.95
C TYR A 91 1.78 -25.48 -19.81
N HIS A 92 1.04 -26.03 -18.84
CA HIS A 92 0.83 -25.52 -17.50
C HIS A 92 1.14 -26.60 -16.47
N GLY A 93 1.73 -26.22 -15.34
CA GLY A 93 2.09 -27.16 -14.30
C GLY A 93 2.61 -26.48 -13.03
N PRO A 94 2.94 -27.28 -11.99
CA PRO A 94 3.54 -26.77 -10.77
C PRO A 94 4.82 -25.97 -11.04
N GLY A 95 4.99 -24.86 -10.33
CA GLY A 95 6.11 -23.92 -10.51
C GLY A 95 5.92 -22.94 -11.69
N GLN A 96 4.84 -23.03 -12.45
CA GLN A 96 4.46 -22.02 -13.45
C GLN A 96 3.32 -21.15 -12.91
N LEU A 97 3.56 -19.85 -12.81
CA LEU A 97 2.53 -18.89 -12.46
C LEU A 97 1.61 -18.66 -13.66
N VAL A 98 0.33 -19.02 -13.52
CA VAL A 98 -0.69 -18.76 -14.52
C VAL A 98 -1.59 -17.63 -14.05
N GLY A 99 -1.85 -16.68 -14.95
CA GLY A 99 -2.72 -15.53 -14.69
C GLY A 99 -3.82 -15.41 -15.73
N TYR A 100 -5.08 -15.30 -15.28
CA TYR A 100 -6.25 -15.12 -16.14
C TYR A 100 -6.93 -13.76 -15.86
N PRO A 101 -6.56 -12.70 -16.60
CA PRO A 101 -7.25 -11.42 -16.51
C PRO A 101 -8.60 -11.50 -17.24
N ILE A 102 -9.70 -11.29 -16.50
CA ILE A 102 -11.08 -11.16 -16.99
C ILE A 102 -11.43 -9.67 -16.98
N LEU A 103 -11.13 -9.00 -18.09
CA LEU A 103 -11.18 -7.54 -18.23
C LEU A 103 -12.22 -7.15 -19.25
N ASP A 104 -12.98 -6.09 -18.98
CA ASP A 104 -13.77 -5.43 -20.03
C ASP A 104 -12.94 -4.36 -20.73
N LEU A 105 -12.51 -4.66 -21.96
CA LEU A 105 -11.66 -3.81 -22.79
C LEU A 105 -12.29 -2.50 -23.21
N LYS A 106 -13.62 -2.33 -23.05
CA LYS A 106 -14.29 -1.04 -23.21
C LYS A 106 -13.83 -0.01 -22.20
N ASN A 107 -13.31 -0.46 -21.06
CA ASN A 107 -12.73 0.43 -20.06
C ASN A 107 -11.30 0.84 -20.39
N TYR A 108 -10.71 0.31 -21.47
CA TYR A 108 -9.33 0.51 -21.89
C TYR A 108 -9.33 0.95 -23.37
N GLU A 109 -8.28 0.62 -24.13
CA GLU A 109 -8.14 1.05 -25.53
C GLU A 109 -8.98 0.24 -26.53
N GLN A 110 -9.76 -0.75 -26.07
CA GLN A 110 -10.48 -1.69 -26.95
C GLN A 110 -9.58 -2.33 -28.02
N ASP A 111 -8.34 -2.64 -27.65
CA ASP A 111 -7.33 -3.22 -28.53
C ASP A 111 -6.66 -4.42 -27.85
N VAL A 112 -6.80 -5.59 -28.47
CA VAL A 112 -6.24 -6.85 -27.95
C VAL A 112 -4.72 -6.90 -28.10
N HIS A 113 -4.15 -6.29 -29.13
CA HIS A 113 -2.70 -6.21 -29.29
C HIS A 113 -2.08 -5.33 -28.21
N ARG A 114 -2.70 -4.17 -27.91
CA ARG A 114 -2.30 -3.31 -26.78
C ARG A 114 -2.43 -4.01 -25.45
N LEU A 115 -3.47 -4.82 -25.25
CA LEU A 115 -3.59 -5.65 -24.05
C LEU A 115 -2.43 -6.63 -23.94
N VAL A 116 -2.08 -7.34 -25.02
CA VAL A 116 -0.94 -8.28 -25.02
C VAL A 116 0.35 -7.53 -24.71
N GLU A 117 0.61 -6.38 -25.34
CA GLU A 117 1.78 -5.55 -25.07
C GLU A 117 1.86 -5.11 -23.59
N ARG A 118 0.72 -4.77 -22.98
CA ARG A 118 0.63 -4.43 -21.54
C ARG A 118 0.90 -5.64 -20.64
N LEU A 119 0.36 -6.81 -20.97
CA LEU A 119 0.65 -8.04 -20.22
C LEU A 119 2.12 -8.44 -20.34
N GLU A 120 2.72 -8.30 -21.52
CA GLU A 120 4.17 -8.47 -21.70
C GLU A 120 4.94 -7.46 -20.84
N GLU A 121 4.51 -6.20 -20.78
CA GLU A 121 5.15 -5.18 -19.95
C GLU A 121 5.09 -5.53 -18.46
N VAL A 122 3.94 -5.98 -17.97
CA VAL A 122 3.75 -6.46 -16.59
C VAL A 122 4.77 -7.55 -16.26
N LEU A 123 4.90 -8.54 -17.14
CA LEU A 123 5.81 -9.67 -16.96
C LEU A 123 7.27 -9.26 -17.08
N ILE A 124 7.61 -8.35 -18.00
CA ILE A 124 8.96 -7.79 -18.15
C ILE A 124 9.35 -7.03 -16.89
N ARG A 125 8.50 -6.13 -16.38
CA ARG A 125 8.77 -5.37 -15.15
C ARG A 125 8.91 -6.27 -13.93
N THR A 126 8.07 -7.31 -13.85
CA THR A 126 8.21 -8.36 -12.85
C THR A 126 9.60 -8.99 -12.93
N LEU A 127 10.04 -9.43 -14.11
CA LEU A 127 11.35 -10.07 -14.30
C LEU A 127 12.52 -9.13 -14.00
N VAL A 128 12.43 -7.85 -14.40
CA VAL A 128 13.43 -6.82 -14.12
C VAL A 128 13.61 -6.60 -12.62
N ALA A 129 12.55 -6.71 -11.83
CA ALA A 129 12.63 -6.61 -10.37
C ALA A 129 13.48 -7.71 -9.73
N TYR A 130 13.63 -8.85 -10.40
CA TYR A 130 14.51 -9.96 -10.01
C TYR A 130 15.88 -9.90 -10.70
N GLY A 131 16.19 -8.83 -11.43
CA GLY A 131 17.44 -8.68 -12.18
C GLY A 131 17.49 -9.46 -13.50
N ILE A 132 16.36 -9.98 -13.99
CA ILE A 132 16.29 -10.71 -15.27
C ILE A 132 15.99 -9.71 -16.39
N THR A 133 16.91 -9.57 -17.33
CA THR A 133 16.70 -8.73 -18.53
C THR A 133 15.86 -9.51 -19.54
N ALA A 134 14.61 -9.09 -19.72
CA ALA A 134 13.66 -9.74 -20.61
C ALA A 134 13.05 -8.74 -21.61
N GLY A 135 12.56 -9.25 -22.73
CA GLY A 135 12.01 -8.41 -23.80
C GLY A 135 10.95 -9.10 -24.63
N ARG A 136 10.50 -8.38 -25.67
CA ARG A 136 9.51 -8.83 -26.65
C ARG A 136 10.20 -9.30 -27.92
N ARG A 137 9.57 -10.20 -28.67
CA ARG A 137 9.99 -10.55 -30.04
C ARG A 137 8.87 -10.24 -31.03
N SER A 138 9.21 -9.53 -32.09
CA SER A 138 8.25 -9.12 -33.11
C SER A 138 7.52 -10.33 -33.70
N GLY A 139 6.19 -10.28 -33.70
CA GLY A 139 5.34 -11.36 -34.23
C GLY A 139 5.20 -12.60 -33.34
N LEU A 140 5.87 -12.65 -32.18
CA LEU A 140 5.86 -13.80 -31.27
C LEU A 140 5.39 -13.41 -29.87
N PRO A 141 4.07 -13.51 -29.57
CA PRO A 141 3.51 -13.12 -28.28
C PRO A 141 4.17 -13.83 -27.10
N GLY A 142 4.47 -13.07 -26.06
CA GLY A 142 5.11 -13.55 -24.83
C GLY A 142 6.43 -12.85 -24.54
N VAL A 143 7.08 -13.30 -23.48
CA VAL A 143 8.30 -12.67 -22.95
C VAL A 143 9.48 -13.62 -23.11
N TRP A 144 10.61 -13.04 -23.50
CA TRP A 144 11.80 -13.75 -23.93
C TRP A 144 13.04 -13.24 -23.20
N VAL A 145 13.97 -14.14 -22.90
CA VAL A 145 15.31 -13.84 -22.42
C VAL A 145 16.27 -14.41 -23.45
N GLU A 146 16.96 -13.53 -24.17
CA GLU A 146 17.71 -13.89 -25.37
C GLU A 146 16.81 -14.66 -26.38
N GLU A 147 17.18 -15.90 -26.69
CA GLU A 147 16.44 -16.79 -27.58
C GLU A 147 15.40 -17.66 -26.86
N ALA A 148 15.44 -17.72 -25.53
CA ALA A 148 14.58 -18.59 -24.74
C ALA A 148 13.28 -17.90 -24.31
N LYS A 149 12.16 -18.59 -24.42
CA LYS A 149 10.86 -18.08 -23.96
C LYS A 149 10.67 -18.33 -22.47
N ILE A 150 10.35 -17.30 -21.71
CA ILE A 150 10.10 -17.41 -20.25
C ILE A 150 8.62 -17.27 -19.90
N ALA A 151 7.84 -16.58 -20.74
CA ALA A 151 6.39 -16.48 -20.55
C ALA A 151 5.60 -16.58 -21.85
N SER A 152 4.47 -17.26 -21.79
CA SER A 152 3.51 -17.41 -22.89
C SER A 152 2.25 -16.62 -22.60
N ILE A 153 1.68 -15.99 -23.64
CA ILE A 153 0.42 -15.24 -23.54
C ILE A 153 -0.54 -15.75 -24.62
N GLY A 154 -1.75 -16.11 -24.22
CA GLY A 154 -2.82 -16.55 -25.10
C GLY A 154 -4.17 -16.17 -24.51
N LEU A 155 -4.89 -15.29 -25.19
CA LEU A 155 -6.17 -14.73 -24.75
C LEU A 155 -7.31 -15.20 -25.65
N ALA A 156 -8.53 -15.22 -25.11
CA ALA A 156 -9.78 -15.22 -25.87
C ALA A 156 -10.58 -13.98 -25.50
N VAL A 157 -11.30 -13.40 -26.46
CA VAL A 157 -12.12 -12.21 -26.24
C VAL A 157 -13.51 -12.44 -26.80
N THR A 158 -14.52 -12.20 -25.97
CA THR A 158 -15.94 -12.27 -26.33
C THR A 158 -16.62 -10.99 -25.88
N ARG A 159 -17.25 -10.25 -26.80
CA ARG A 159 -17.91 -8.96 -26.50
C ARG A 159 -17.01 -7.96 -25.74
N TRP A 160 -15.74 -7.91 -26.12
CA TRP A 160 -14.68 -7.11 -25.47
C TRP A 160 -14.27 -7.55 -24.06
N VAL A 161 -14.77 -8.69 -23.56
CA VAL A 161 -14.34 -9.23 -22.27
C VAL A 161 -13.37 -10.39 -22.46
N THR A 162 -12.24 -10.35 -21.76
CA THR A 162 -11.16 -11.32 -21.91
C THR A 162 -11.36 -12.60 -21.10
N MET A 163 -10.69 -13.67 -21.55
CA MET A 163 -10.52 -14.96 -20.88
C MET A 163 -9.16 -15.54 -21.27
N HIS A 164 -8.67 -16.54 -20.53
CA HIS A 164 -7.28 -16.99 -20.59
C HIS A 164 -6.32 -15.83 -20.29
N GLY A 165 -5.03 -15.98 -20.58
CA GLY A 165 -4.05 -15.00 -20.14
C GLY A 165 -2.62 -15.43 -20.34
N PHE A 166 -1.84 -15.37 -19.28
CA PHE A 166 -0.40 -15.59 -19.33
C PHE A 166 0.04 -16.76 -18.46
N ALA A 167 1.21 -17.29 -18.78
CA ALA A 167 1.91 -18.35 -18.06
C ALA A 167 3.39 -17.98 -17.96
N LEU A 168 3.86 -17.66 -16.75
CA LEU A 168 5.24 -17.29 -16.44
C LEU A 168 5.95 -18.47 -15.77
N ASN A 169 7.08 -18.89 -16.35
CA ASN A 169 7.88 -19.97 -15.82
C ASN A 169 8.74 -19.49 -14.65
N VAL A 170 8.32 -19.73 -13.41
CA VAL A 170 9.11 -19.39 -12.22
C VAL A 170 10.12 -20.49 -11.91
N HIS A 171 9.63 -21.71 -11.72
CA HIS A 171 10.44 -22.92 -11.53
C HIS A 171 9.73 -24.21 -11.99
N PRO A 172 9.00 -24.23 -13.12
CA PRO A 172 8.35 -25.46 -13.54
C PRO A 172 9.37 -26.50 -14.02
N ASP A 173 8.95 -27.76 -14.05
CA ASP A 173 9.73 -28.81 -14.74
C ASP A 173 9.68 -28.58 -16.26
N LEU A 174 10.76 -28.01 -16.78
CA LEU A 174 10.89 -27.64 -18.19
C LEU A 174 10.91 -28.87 -19.13
N ARG A 175 11.12 -30.09 -18.63
CA ARG A 175 11.13 -31.31 -19.45
C ARG A 175 9.78 -31.56 -20.13
N HIS A 176 8.68 -31.12 -19.53
CA HIS A 176 7.34 -31.24 -20.12
C HIS A 176 7.19 -30.43 -21.41
N PHE A 177 7.93 -29.33 -21.57
CA PHE A 177 7.94 -28.58 -22.83
C PHE A 177 8.60 -29.36 -23.97
N GLY A 178 9.50 -30.30 -23.67
CA GLY A 178 10.09 -31.20 -24.67
C GLY A 178 9.12 -32.27 -25.21
N LEU A 179 7.90 -32.34 -24.67
CA LEU A 179 6.85 -33.24 -25.13
C LEU A 179 5.91 -32.56 -26.15
N ILE A 180 6.12 -31.28 -26.43
CA ILE A 180 5.30 -30.46 -27.32
C ILE A 180 6.18 -29.57 -28.21
N ASN A 181 5.61 -29.02 -29.29
CA ASN A 181 6.17 -27.85 -29.96
C ASN A 181 5.54 -26.58 -29.35
N PRO A 182 6.15 -25.94 -28.34
CA PRO A 182 5.50 -24.86 -27.60
C PRO A 182 5.16 -23.68 -28.53
N CYS A 183 3.91 -23.23 -28.47
CA CYS A 183 3.36 -22.19 -29.35
C CYS A 183 3.49 -22.51 -30.85
N GLY A 184 3.66 -23.78 -31.24
CA GLY A 184 3.83 -24.20 -32.64
C GLY A 184 5.23 -23.90 -33.21
N LEU A 185 6.17 -23.47 -32.37
CA LEU A 185 7.52 -23.08 -32.79
C LEU A 185 8.48 -24.26 -32.57
N GLN A 186 8.99 -24.84 -33.66
CA GLN A 186 10.02 -25.88 -33.58
C GLN A 186 11.33 -25.30 -33.05
N GLY A 187 11.97 -26.00 -32.11
CA GLY A 187 13.29 -25.65 -31.60
C GLY A 187 13.35 -24.49 -30.61
N VAL A 188 12.20 -23.97 -30.14
CA VAL A 188 12.19 -22.94 -29.10
C VAL A 188 12.60 -23.53 -27.76
N SER A 189 13.63 -22.95 -27.16
CA SER A 189 14.03 -23.25 -25.78
C SER A 189 13.13 -22.49 -24.81
N MET A 190 12.81 -23.13 -23.69
CA MET A 190 12.07 -22.51 -22.59
C MET A 190 13.04 -22.19 -21.46
N ALA A 191 12.83 -21.05 -20.81
CA ALA A 191 13.56 -20.62 -19.62
C ALA A 191 12.63 -20.59 -18.40
N SER A 192 13.22 -20.57 -17.21
CA SER A 192 12.54 -20.31 -15.94
C SER A 192 13.35 -19.32 -15.10
N MET A 193 12.68 -18.57 -14.22
CA MET A 193 13.34 -17.60 -13.35
C MET A 193 14.42 -18.24 -12.48
N SER A 194 14.12 -19.37 -11.83
CA SER A 194 15.09 -20.07 -10.98
C SER A 194 16.27 -20.64 -11.76
N GLY A 195 16.04 -21.09 -13.00
CA GLY A 195 17.10 -21.55 -13.88
C GLY A 195 18.06 -20.42 -14.27
N LEU A 196 17.53 -19.23 -14.56
CA LEU A 196 18.34 -18.06 -14.93
C LEU A 196 19.10 -17.46 -13.74
N LEU A 197 18.51 -17.46 -12.54
CA LEU A 197 19.12 -16.87 -11.34
C LEU A 197 20.04 -17.84 -10.59
N GLY A 198 19.98 -19.14 -10.88
CA GLY A 198 20.80 -20.16 -10.22
C GLY A 198 20.39 -20.47 -8.78
N HIS A 199 19.23 -19.98 -8.33
CA HIS A 199 18.65 -20.30 -7.02
C HIS A 199 17.13 -20.46 -7.13
N GLN A 200 16.52 -21.07 -6.12
CA GLN A 200 15.08 -21.23 -6.07
C GLN A 200 14.40 -19.87 -5.84
N VAL A 201 13.39 -19.57 -6.65
CA VAL A 201 12.56 -18.36 -6.56
C VAL A 201 11.18 -18.73 -6.00
N SER A 202 10.72 -17.98 -5.00
CA SER A 202 9.39 -18.17 -4.40
C SER A 202 8.28 -17.81 -5.38
N LEU A 203 7.38 -18.75 -5.64
CA LEU A 203 6.21 -18.50 -6.49
C LEU A 203 5.28 -17.46 -5.87
N GLU A 204 5.12 -17.47 -4.54
CA GLU A 204 4.25 -16.53 -3.82
C GLU A 204 4.76 -15.09 -3.94
N GLU A 205 6.09 -14.88 -3.87
CA GLU A 205 6.67 -13.55 -4.08
C GLU A 205 6.47 -13.07 -5.52
N VAL A 206 6.64 -13.96 -6.51
CA VAL A 206 6.42 -13.64 -7.92
C VAL A 206 4.93 -13.36 -8.20
N LYS A 207 4.01 -14.16 -7.63
CA LYS A 207 2.56 -13.88 -7.67
C LYS A 207 2.29 -12.49 -7.15
N SER A 208 2.84 -12.16 -5.98
CA SER A 208 2.65 -10.85 -5.39
C SER A 208 3.12 -9.76 -6.34
N ARG A 209 4.37 -9.86 -6.84
CA ARG A 209 4.94 -8.87 -7.76
C ARG A 209 4.12 -8.68 -9.03
N VAL A 210 3.66 -9.77 -9.66
CA VAL A 210 2.83 -9.70 -10.87
C VAL A 210 1.53 -8.95 -10.60
N VAL A 211 0.89 -9.18 -9.46
CA VAL A 211 -0.34 -8.44 -9.11
C VAL A 211 -0.07 -6.95 -8.90
N GLU A 212 1.10 -6.56 -8.36
CA GLU A 212 1.48 -5.15 -8.24
C GLU A 212 1.65 -4.49 -9.60
N GLU A 213 2.39 -5.15 -10.50
CA GLU A 213 2.58 -4.66 -11.86
C GLU A 213 1.25 -4.58 -12.62
N MET A 214 0.35 -5.56 -12.43
CA MET A 214 -1.02 -5.50 -12.97
C MET A 214 -1.79 -4.32 -12.39
N ALA A 215 -1.78 -4.13 -11.06
CA ALA A 215 -2.52 -3.05 -10.43
C ALA A 215 -2.01 -1.66 -10.87
N GLY A 216 -0.70 -1.48 -10.96
CA GLY A 216 -0.10 -0.25 -11.47
C GLY A 216 -0.39 -0.01 -12.96
N MET A 217 -0.22 -1.03 -13.81
CA MET A 217 -0.41 -0.93 -15.26
C MET A 217 -1.87 -0.65 -15.66
N PHE A 218 -2.82 -1.29 -14.98
CA PHE A 218 -4.25 -1.17 -15.31
C PHE A 218 -5.00 -0.17 -14.42
N GLY A 219 -4.34 0.40 -13.41
CA GLY A 219 -4.88 1.41 -12.52
C GLY A 219 -5.92 0.84 -11.56
N TRP A 220 -5.62 -0.32 -10.98
CA TRP A 220 -6.58 -1.03 -10.13
C TRP A 220 -6.52 -0.59 -8.68
N GLU A 221 -7.68 -0.33 -8.09
CA GLU A 221 -7.94 -0.57 -6.68
C GLU A 221 -8.23 -2.07 -6.51
N VAL A 222 -7.37 -2.77 -5.78
CA VAL A 222 -7.51 -4.23 -5.56
C VAL A 222 -8.49 -4.47 -4.42
N LEU A 223 -9.70 -4.89 -4.73
CA LEU A 223 -10.75 -5.15 -3.76
C LEU A 223 -10.46 -6.40 -2.92
N GLN A 224 -10.87 -6.38 -1.65
CA GLN A 224 -10.80 -7.55 -0.77
C GLN A 224 -11.77 -8.68 -1.17
N GLY A 225 -12.81 -8.37 -1.95
CA GLY A 225 -13.78 -9.34 -2.42
C GLY A 225 -14.95 -8.69 -3.14
N ASP A 226 -15.78 -9.53 -3.76
CA ASP A 226 -17.07 -9.15 -4.33
C ASP A 226 -18.09 -10.25 -4.04
N HIS A 227 -19.24 -9.88 -3.47
CA HIS A 227 -20.27 -10.81 -3.03
C HIS A 227 -20.77 -11.78 -4.13
N ARG A 228 -20.78 -11.36 -5.41
CA ARG A 228 -21.22 -12.18 -6.54
C ARG A 228 -20.12 -13.14 -6.97
N VAL A 229 -18.87 -12.67 -6.97
CA VAL A 229 -17.69 -13.52 -7.19
C VAL A 229 -17.61 -14.60 -6.11
N GLU A 230 -17.77 -14.24 -4.84
CA GLU A 230 -17.78 -15.18 -3.73
C GLU A 230 -18.93 -16.20 -3.81
N ALA A 231 -20.14 -15.75 -4.17
CA ALA A 231 -21.28 -16.63 -4.38
C ALA A 231 -21.02 -17.61 -5.54
N LEU A 232 -20.37 -17.15 -6.61
CA LEU A 232 -19.96 -17.99 -7.72
C LEU A 232 -18.93 -19.05 -7.28
N LEU A 233 -17.89 -18.65 -6.54
CA LEU A 233 -16.88 -19.57 -6.01
C LEU A 233 -17.54 -20.66 -5.14
N ARG A 234 -18.42 -20.28 -4.20
CA ARG A 234 -19.18 -21.23 -3.37
C ARG A 234 -20.01 -22.20 -4.22
N ARG A 235 -20.72 -21.71 -5.23
CA ARG A 235 -21.52 -22.54 -6.13
C ARG A 235 -20.67 -23.54 -6.93
N LEU A 236 -19.43 -23.19 -7.26
CA LEU A 236 -18.49 -24.06 -7.97
C LEU A 236 -17.62 -24.93 -7.04
N GLY A 237 -17.81 -24.82 -5.72
CA GLY A 237 -17.00 -25.52 -4.72
C GLY A 237 -15.52 -25.11 -4.75
N LEU A 238 -15.23 -23.87 -5.13
CA LEU A 238 -13.89 -23.31 -5.21
C LEU A 238 -13.63 -22.42 -3.99
N ALA A 239 -12.38 -22.42 -3.52
CA ALA A 239 -11.89 -21.50 -2.51
C ALA A 239 -10.85 -20.57 -3.15
N ALA A 240 -10.89 -19.30 -2.79
CA ALA A 240 -9.87 -18.32 -3.16
C ALA A 240 -9.31 -17.71 -1.89
N ARG A 241 -8.01 -17.46 -1.87
CA ARG A 241 -7.36 -16.68 -0.82
C ARG A 241 -7.49 -15.21 -1.14
N ASN A 242 -7.77 -14.39 -0.12
CA ASN A 242 -7.69 -12.95 -0.27
C ASN A 242 -6.24 -12.56 -0.50
N PHE A 243 -5.99 -11.90 -1.62
CA PHE A 243 -4.66 -11.44 -1.98
C PHE A 243 -4.23 -10.28 -1.07
N ARG A 244 -3.05 -10.39 -0.46
CA ARG A 244 -2.41 -9.29 0.26
C ARG A 244 -1.23 -8.78 -0.57
N PRO A 245 -1.25 -7.51 -1.00
CA PRO A 245 -0.17 -6.94 -1.77
C PRO A 245 1.20 -6.98 -1.09
N GLY A 246 2.25 -7.26 -1.86
CA GLY A 246 3.62 -7.26 -1.39
C GLY A 246 4.09 -5.87 -0.94
N TRP A 247 3.60 -4.80 -1.58
CA TRP A 247 3.91 -3.39 -1.27
C TRP A 247 3.42 -2.89 0.10
N LEU A 248 2.67 -3.72 0.84
CA LEU A 248 2.27 -3.45 2.23
C LEU A 248 3.15 -4.16 3.26
N THR A 249 4.22 -4.82 2.81
CA THR A 249 5.20 -5.47 3.68
C THR A 249 6.26 -4.46 4.11
N VAL A 250 6.58 -4.46 5.41
CA VAL A 250 7.74 -3.73 5.94
C VAL A 250 8.89 -4.66 6.26
N THR A 251 10.10 -4.18 6.03
CA THR A 251 11.30 -4.81 6.57
C THR A 251 11.28 -4.68 8.08
N PRO A 252 11.46 -5.78 8.84
CA PRO A 252 11.60 -5.70 10.28
C PRO A 252 12.76 -4.77 10.65
N PRO A 253 12.64 -3.99 11.72
CA PRO A 253 13.74 -3.14 12.14
C PRO A 253 14.95 -3.94 12.60
N GLY A 254 16.11 -3.28 12.58
CA GLY A 254 17.33 -3.85 13.15
C GLY A 254 17.16 -4.16 14.65
N PRO A 255 17.92 -5.12 15.20
CA PRO A 255 17.76 -5.56 16.59
C PRO A 255 17.97 -4.40 17.58
N GLY A 256 17.15 -4.31 18.63
CA GLY A 256 17.38 -3.43 19.80
C GLY A 256 16.73 -2.05 19.75
N VAL A 257 16.29 -1.56 18.58
CA VAL A 257 15.66 -0.22 18.46
C VAL A 257 14.30 -0.20 19.13
N LEU A 258 13.47 -1.21 18.85
CA LEU A 258 12.13 -1.31 19.43
C LEU A 258 12.18 -1.68 20.92
N GLU A 259 13.10 -2.54 21.33
CA GLU A 259 13.28 -2.96 22.72
C GLU A 259 13.71 -1.78 23.61
N SER A 260 14.62 -0.94 23.12
CA SER A 260 15.07 0.26 23.85
C SER A 260 13.95 1.28 24.03
N MET A 261 13.11 1.45 22.99
CA MET A 261 11.95 2.33 23.03
C MET A 261 10.88 1.81 24.01
N ALA A 262 10.49 0.55 23.87
CA ALA A 262 9.47 -0.07 24.72
C ALA A 262 9.86 -0.02 26.20
N GLY A 263 11.12 -0.33 26.51
CA GLY A 263 11.63 -0.27 27.88
C GLY A 263 11.62 1.15 28.46
N LEU A 264 11.81 2.19 27.66
CA LEU A 264 11.76 3.58 28.12
C LEU A 264 10.32 4.06 28.35
N LEU A 265 9.42 3.74 27.42
CA LEU A 265 8.01 4.09 27.53
C LEU A 265 7.36 3.42 28.75
N GLU A 266 7.68 2.14 28.99
CA GLU A 266 7.20 1.40 30.16
C GLU A 266 7.71 2.02 31.47
N ARG A 267 9.00 2.38 31.56
CA ARG A 267 9.57 3.05 32.76
C ARG A 267 8.91 4.39 33.04
N CYS A 268 8.53 5.13 32.00
CA CYS A 268 7.91 6.44 32.12
C CYS A 268 6.38 6.37 32.27
N GLY A 269 5.76 5.19 32.20
CA GLY A 269 4.31 5.03 32.22
C GLY A 269 3.60 5.72 31.05
N LEU A 270 4.26 5.85 29.90
CA LEU A 270 3.77 6.59 28.74
C LEU A 270 3.17 5.65 27.70
N HIS A 271 2.15 6.14 26.99
CA HIS A 271 1.58 5.44 25.85
C HIS A 271 2.07 6.06 24.54
N THR A 272 2.38 5.22 23.56
CA THR A 272 2.59 5.68 22.17
C THR A 272 1.56 5.11 21.23
N VAL A 273 1.18 5.90 20.23
CA VAL A 273 0.41 5.38 19.10
C VAL A 273 1.21 4.34 18.33
N CYS A 274 2.55 4.42 18.37
CA CYS A 274 3.45 3.48 17.72
C CYS A 274 3.24 2.04 18.21
N GLU A 275 3.13 1.83 19.52
CA GLU A 275 2.87 0.51 20.14
C GLU A 275 1.40 0.10 20.02
N GLY A 276 0.47 0.99 20.38
CA GLY A 276 -0.97 0.69 20.36
C GLY A 276 -1.56 0.46 18.96
N ALA A 277 -0.85 0.87 17.90
CA ALA A 277 -1.27 0.69 16.51
C ALA A 277 -0.37 -0.27 15.70
N CYS A 278 0.56 -0.99 16.33
CA CYS A 278 1.54 -1.86 15.67
C CYS A 278 2.18 -1.16 14.45
N CYS A 279 2.66 0.06 14.65
CA CYS A 279 3.00 0.94 13.53
C CYS A 279 4.16 0.37 12.70
N PRO A 280 3.98 0.16 11.38
CA PRO A 280 5.02 -0.39 10.52
C PRO A 280 6.25 0.53 10.38
N ASN A 281 6.10 1.81 10.74
CA ASN A 281 7.13 2.83 10.56
C ASN A 281 7.89 3.17 11.85
N ALA A 282 7.59 2.51 12.98
CA ALA A 282 8.06 2.93 14.30
C ALA A 282 9.59 3.11 14.34
N ALA A 283 10.33 2.11 13.87
CA ALA A 283 11.79 2.16 13.90
C ALA A 283 12.39 3.18 12.93
N GLU A 284 11.81 3.38 11.76
CA GLU A 284 12.27 4.39 10.80
C GLU A 284 12.08 5.79 11.39
N CYS A 285 10.89 6.10 11.91
CA CYS A 285 10.61 7.37 12.57
C CYS A 285 11.57 7.62 13.74
N PHE A 286 11.86 6.57 14.52
CA PHE A 286 12.74 6.67 15.67
C PHE A 286 14.19 6.93 15.27
N ALA A 287 14.70 6.26 14.22
CA ALA A 287 16.02 6.54 13.65
C ALA A 287 16.13 7.99 13.14
N LEU A 288 15.01 8.58 12.71
CA LEU A 288 14.90 9.99 12.33
C LEU A 288 14.68 10.95 13.52
N GLY A 289 14.76 10.46 14.77
CA GLY A 289 14.61 11.26 15.98
C GLY A 289 13.18 11.80 16.16
N THR A 290 12.18 11.01 15.80
CA THR A 290 10.75 11.35 15.92
C THR A 290 9.98 10.25 16.65
N ALA A 291 9.10 10.62 17.58
CA ALA A 291 8.16 9.71 18.22
C ALA A 291 6.77 10.37 18.36
N THR A 292 5.72 9.54 18.51
CA THR A 292 4.34 9.99 18.70
C THR A 292 3.80 9.52 20.05
N PHE A 293 3.56 10.47 20.96
CA PHE A 293 3.02 10.22 22.29
C PHE A 293 1.49 10.33 22.27
N MET A 294 0.82 9.37 22.90
CA MET A 294 -0.62 9.39 23.13
C MET A 294 -0.90 9.79 24.58
N ILE A 295 -1.42 11.00 24.75
CA ILE A 295 -1.69 11.59 26.06
C ILE A 295 -3.15 11.37 26.49
N LEU A 296 -3.46 11.67 27.75
CA LEU A 296 -4.81 11.56 28.35
C LEU A 296 -5.34 10.11 28.43
N GLY A 297 -4.41 9.14 28.47
CA GLY A 297 -4.68 7.70 28.59
C GLY A 297 -4.90 7.00 27.25
N ASP A 298 -5.43 5.78 27.33
CA ASP A 298 -5.59 4.83 26.22
C ASP A 298 -7.06 4.51 25.88
N THR A 299 -7.99 5.13 26.61
CA THR A 299 -9.43 4.89 26.51
C THR A 299 -10.13 6.14 26.00
N CYS A 300 -10.81 6.03 24.87
CA CYS A 300 -11.44 7.13 24.14
C CYS A 300 -12.96 7.15 24.36
N THR A 301 -13.53 8.36 24.51
CA THR A 301 -14.98 8.58 24.61
C THR A 301 -15.73 8.32 23.28
N ARG A 302 -15.01 8.23 22.16
CA ARG A 302 -15.58 8.08 20.81
C ARG A 302 -15.21 6.77 20.14
N ASN A 303 -16.15 6.22 19.38
CA ASN A 303 -16.06 4.92 18.71
C ASN A 303 -15.75 5.02 17.20
N CYS A 304 -14.70 5.73 16.81
CA CYS A 304 -14.23 5.70 15.41
C CYS A 304 -13.95 4.25 14.98
N ARG A 305 -14.57 3.80 13.89
CA ARG A 305 -14.62 2.37 13.51
C ARG A 305 -13.37 1.85 12.80
N PHE A 306 -12.41 2.74 12.54
CA PHE A 306 -11.09 2.39 11.98
C PHE A 306 -10.01 2.26 13.07
N CYS A 307 -10.28 2.74 14.29
CA CYS A 307 -9.27 2.99 15.31
C CYS A 307 -9.28 1.90 16.39
N SER A 308 -8.11 1.33 16.69
CA SER A 308 -7.90 0.23 17.65
C SER A 308 -7.90 0.64 19.12
N VAL A 309 -7.79 1.94 19.43
CA VAL A 309 -7.76 2.47 20.81
C VAL A 309 -8.96 1.97 21.63
N SER A 310 -8.80 1.70 22.91
CA SER A 310 -9.89 1.25 23.78
C SER A 310 -11.03 2.27 23.83
N LYS A 311 -12.27 1.80 23.97
CA LYS A 311 -13.47 2.64 23.96
C LYS A 311 -14.18 2.51 25.31
N GLY A 312 -14.50 3.61 25.97
CA GLY A 312 -15.10 3.55 27.30
C GLY A 312 -15.06 4.87 28.07
N ILE A 313 -15.14 4.77 29.40
CA ILE A 313 -15.03 5.90 30.32
C ILE A 313 -13.54 6.07 30.66
N PRO A 314 -12.90 7.19 30.28
CA PRO A 314 -11.49 7.41 30.56
C PRO A 314 -11.22 7.64 32.06
N GLY A 315 -9.98 7.41 32.48
CA GLY A 315 -9.51 7.76 33.82
C GLY A 315 -9.32 9.27 34.03
N THR A 316 -8.97 9.64 35.27
CA THR A 316 -8.58 11.03 35.58
C THR A 316 -7.25 11.36 34.89
N PRO A 317 -7.12 12.51 34.20
CA PRO A 317 -5.85 12.94 33.61
C PRO A 317 -4.74 13.00 34.67
N ASP A 318 -3.57 12.47 34.35
CA ASP A 318 -2.40 12.56 35.23
C ASP A 318 -1.73 13.94 35.10
N PRO A 319 -1.68 14.77 36.16
CA PRO A 319 -1.02 16.07 36.11
C PRO A 319 0.51 15.98 35.91
N GLY A 320 1.13 14.82 36.15
CA GLY A 320 2.55 14.56 35.92
C GLY A 320 2.90 14.24 34.47
N GLU A 321 1.93 13.83 33.65
CA GLU A 321 2.12 13.38 32.26
C GLU A 321 2.92 14.39 31.40
N PRO A 322 2.69 15.72 31.47
CA PRO A 322 3.47 16.70 30.70
C PRO A 322 4.96 16.69 30.98
N LEU A 323 5.35 16.52 32.25
CA LEU A 323 6.76 16.48 32.62
C LEU A 323 7.40 15.17 32.16
N ALA A 324 6.71 14.04 32.37
CA ALA A 324 7.17 12.72 31.93
C ALA A 324 7.40 12.67 30.41
N VAL A 325 6.48 13.20 29.60
CA VAL A 325 6.66 13.28 28.14
C VAL A 325 7.86 14.15 27.78
N ALA A 326 8.03 15.32 28.41
CA ALA A 326 9.17 16.19 28.14
C ALA A 326 10.51 15.51 28.51
N GLU A 327 10.56 14.75 29.60
CA GLU A 327 11.74 13.99 30.00
C GLU A 327 12.05 12.85 29.03
N ALA A 328 11.02 12.12 28.58
CA ALA A 328 11.17 11.10 27.56
C ALA A 328 11.70 11.68 26.25
N VAL A 329 11.17 12.83 25.79
CA VAL A 329 11.68 13.55 24.61
C VAL A 329 13.18 13.87 24.74
N ARG A 330 13.63 14.27 25.94
CA ARG A 330 15.03 14.57 26.24
C ARG A 330 15.91 13.31 26.23
N GLU A 331 15.50 12.27 26.95
CA GLU A 331 16.23 11.01 27.07
C GLU A 331 16.39 10.34 25.71
N LEU A 332 15.38 10.46 24.85
CA LEU A 332 15.37 9.95 23.48
C LEU A 332 16.09 10.85 22.46
N GLY A 333 16.49 12.07 22.84
CA GLY A 333 17.14 13.01 21.93
C GLY A 333 16.30 13.36 20.70
N LEU A 334 14.97 13.45 20.84
CA LEU A 334 14.08 13.67 19.71
C LEU A 334 14.24 15.08 19.14
N ARG A 335 14.33 15.18 17.81
CA ARG A 335 14.33 16.47 17.09
C ARG A 335 12.92 16.99 16.86
N HIS A 336 11.94 16.09 16.82
CA HIS A 336 10.54 16.40 16.59
C HIS A 336 9.66 15.47 17.44
N ALA A 337 8.80 16.06 18.27
CA ALA A 337 7.85 15.33 19.09
C ALA A 337 6.44 15.52 18.53
N VAL A 338 5.75 14.42 18.23
CA VAL A 338 4.33 14.44 17.86
C VAL A 338 3.52 14.07 19.09
N ILE A 339 2.51 14.87 19.42
CA ILE A 339 1.66 14.67 20.59
C ILE A 339 0.21 14.56 20.11
N THR A 340 -0.45 13.47 20.42
CA THR A 340 -1.86 13.22 20.10
C THR A 340 -2.58 12.73 21.35
N SER A 341 -3.91 12.73 21.35
CA SER A 341 -4.69 12.21 22.47
C SER A 341 -5.80 11.29 22.01
N VAL A 342 -6.35 10.54 22.96
CA VAL A 342 -7.73 10.06 22.87
C VAL A 342 -8.70 11.25 22.90
N THR A 343 -9.94 11.05 22.45
CA THR A 343 -10.98 12.07 22.65
C THR A 343 -11.49 12.01 24.09
N ARG A 344 -11.59 13.18 24.72
CA ARG A 344 -12.03 13.38 26.11
C ARG A 344 -13.26 14.27 26.17
N ASP A 345 -14.35 13.83 25.57
CA ASP A 345 -15.63 14.57 25.62
C ASP A 345 -16.20 14.68 27.05
N ASP A 346 -15.63 13.96 28.01
CA ASP A 346 -15.93 14.02 29.44
C ASP A 346 -15.29 15.23 30.16
N LEU A 347 -14.26 15.85 29.58
CA LEU A 347 -13.59 17.03 30.14
C LEU A 347 -14.22 18.32 29.60
N PRO A 348 -14.39 19.37 30.43
CA PRO A 348 -14.98 20.64 30.00
C PRO A 348 -14.28 21.33 28.82
N ASP A 349 -12.95 21.20 28.75
CA ASP A 349 -12.10 21.78 27.69
C ASP A 349 -11.71 20.75 26.61
N GLY A 350 -12.24 19.53 26.69
CA GLY A 350 -11.86 18.41 25.82
C GLY A 350 -10.39 17.98 25.93
N GLY A 351 -9.66 18.40 26.97
CA GLY A 351 -8.24 18.14 27.18
C GLY A 351 -7.28 19.19 26.58
N ALA A 352 -7.79 20.32 26.08
CA ALA A 352 -6.99 21.38 25.48
C ALA A 352 -5.91 21.95 26.41
N GLY A 353 -6.22 22.20 27.67
CA GLY A 353 -5.26 22.67 28.66
C GLY A 353 -4.13 21.68 28.89
N HIS A 354 -4.41 20.38 28.75
CA HIS A 354 -3.41 19.32 28.85
C HIS A 354 -2.45 19.31 27.66
N PHE A 355 -2.97 19.45 26.43
CA PHE A 355 -2.14 19.69 25.23
C PHE A 355 -1.24 20.92 25.40
N ALA A 356 -1.81 22.02 25.89
CA ALA A 356 -1.06 23.26 26.10
C ALA A 356 0.05 23.07 27.17
N ALA A 357 -0.21 22.31 28.22
CA ALA A 357 0.78 21.95 29.23
C ALA A 357 1.92 21.10 28.65
N MET A 358 1.58 20.12 27.80
CA MET A 358 2.54 19.27 27.09
C MET A 358 3.52 20.07 26.24
N ILE A 359 2.98 20.95 25.37
CA ILE A 359 3.81 21.79 24.49
C ILE A 359 4.78 22.64 25.32
N ARG A 360 4.27 23.33 26.34
CA ARG A 360 5.10 24.17 27.22
C ARG A 360 6.16 23.38 27.99
N ALA A 361 5.85 22.16 28.42
CA ALA A 361 6.82 21.30 29.11
C ALA A 361 7.94 20.87 28.16
N VAL A 362 7.59 20.45 26.95
CA VAL A 362 8.57 20.04 25.93
C VAL A 362 9.46 21.20 25.53
N HIS A 363 8.92 22.36 25.16
CA HIS A 363 9.73 23.52 24.78
C HIS A 363 10.65 24.01 25.91
N ARG A 364 10.20 23.94 27.17
CA ARG A 364 11.01 24.34 28.33
C ARG A 364 12.20 23.41 28.56
N LEU A 365 11.99 22.09 28.45
CA LEU A 365 13.04 21.11 28.74
C LEU A 365 13.90 20.78 27.51
N ASN A 366 13.36 20.98 26.31
CA ASN A 366 13.94 20.62 25.03
C ASN A 366 13.81 21.78 24.02
N PRO A 367 14.55 22.89 24.20
CA PRO A 367 14.36 24.13 23.42
C PRO A 367 14.70 24.00 21.92
N HIS A 368 15.33 22.90 21.51
CA HIS A 368 15.66 22.61 20.11
C HIS A 368 14.72 21.57 19.47
N THR A 369 13.76 21.04 20.23
CA THR A 369 12.78 20.07 19.74
C THR A 369 11.53 20.80 19.28
N THR A 370 11.11 20.51 18.06
CA THR A 370 9.85 21.01 17.51
C THR A 370 8.69 20.11 17.94
N VAL A 371 7.49 20.69 18.10
CA VAL A 371 6.28 20.03 18.59
C VAL A 371 5.18 20.12 17.55
N GLU A 372 4.72 18.95 17.09
CA GLU A 372 3.47 18.78 16.33
C GLU A 372 2.39 18.26 17.26
N VAL A 373 1.21 18.89 17.27
CA VAL A 373 0.04 18.35 17.98
C VAL A 373 -0.99 17.82 16.99
N LEU A 374 -1.51 16.61 17.20
CA LEU A 374 -2.65 16.06 16.47
C LEU A 374 -3.86 16.05 17.41
N VAL A 375 -4.74 17.03 17.24
CA VAL A 375 -5.82 17.32 18.19
C VAL A 375 -7.15 16.65 17.80
N PRO A 376 -8.02 16.32 18.79
CA PRO A 376 -9.42 16.03 18.51
C PRO A 376 -10.15 17.29 18.00
N ASP A 377 -11.44 17.16 17.66
CA ASP A 377 -12.22 18.31 17.16
C ASP A 377 -12.72 19.26 18.26
N PHE A 378 -12.42 18.98 19.54
CA PHE A 378 -12.89 19.71 20.73
C PHE A 378 -14.38 20.04 20.73
N GLN A 379 -15.20 19.23 20.04
CA GLN A 379 -16.62 19.51 19.78
C GLN A 379 -16.88 20.89 19.11
N GLY A 380 -15.86 21.53 18.55
CA GLY A 380 -15.95 22.85 17.91
C GLY A 380 -15.69 24.02 18.87
N SER A 381 -15.19 23.76 20.07
CA SER A 381 -14.84 24.82 21.03
C SER A 381 -13.68 25.68 20.52
N GLU A 382 -13.95 26.95 20.27
CA GLU A 382 -12.92 27.93 19.87
C GLU A 382 -11.98 28.26 21.02
N GLU A 383 -12.47 28.27 22.25
CA GLU A 383 -11.68 28.52 23.45
C GLU A 383 -10.62 27.42 23.65
N ALA A 384 -11.03 26.16 23.49
CA ALA A 384 -10.14 25.01 23.56
C ALA A 384 -9.05 25.07 22.47
N LEU A 385 -9.43 25.38 21.23
CA LEU A 385 -8.47 25.55 20.14
C LEU A 385 -7.49 26.72 20.42
N ALA A 386 -8.00 27.85 20.88
CA ALA A 386 -7.19 29.03 21.21
C ALA A 386 -6.18 28.73 22.32
N GLU A 387 -6.57 27.95 23.33
CA GLU A 387 -5.67 27.54 24.42
C GLU A 387 -4.48 26.70 23.91
N VAL A 388 -4.73 25.72 23.02
CA VAL A 388 -3.66 24.92 22.41
C VAL A 388 -2.73 25.81 21.55
N LEU A 389 -3.30 26.68 20.73
CA LEU A 389 -2.53 27.58 19.85
C LEU A 389 -1.71 28.61 20.63
N ALA A 390 -2.21 29.08 21.78
CA ALA A 390 -1.48 29.99 22.66
C ALA A 390 -0.19 29.37 23.22
N ALA A 391 -0.13 28.03 23.30
CA ALA A 391 1.10 27.30 23.65
C ALA A 391 2.12 27.21 22.50
N ARG A 392 1.78 27.69 21.30
CA ARG A 392 2.65 27.83 20.11
C ARG A 392 3.28 26.53 19.60
N PRO A 393 2.52 25.47 19.30
CA PRO A 393 3.08 24.33 18.59
C PRO A 393 3.58 24.74 17.20
N GLU A 394 4.64 24.12 16.69
CA GLU A 394 5.12 24.37 15.33
C GLU A 394 4.12 23.88 14.27
N VAL A 395 3.43 22.78 14.54
CA VAL A 395 2.42 22.20 13.65
C VAL A 395 1.17 21.84 14.45
N LEU A 396 -0.01 22.24 13.94
CA LEU A 396 -1.31 21.79 14.44
C LEU A 396 -1.99 20.90 13.40
N GLY A 397 -2.08 19.62 13.70
CA GLY A 397 -2.75 18.59 12.94
C GLY A 397 -4.19 18.36 13.41
N HIS A 398 -5.12 18.23 12.47
CA HIS A 398 -6.42 17.63 12.71
C HIS A 398 -6.84 16.83 11.47
N ASN A 399 -7.02 15.52 11.63
CA ASN A 399 -7.31 14.65 10.51
C ASN A 399 -8.79 14.64 10.15
N LEU A 400 -9.07 14.67 8.84
CA LEU A 400 -10.40 14.40 8.29
C LEU A 400 -10.65 12.89 8.16
N GLU A 401 -9.60 12.11 7.94
CA GLU A 401 -9.57 10.64 7.79
C GLU A 401 -10.25 10.09 6.54
N THR A 402 -11.39 10.62 6.11
CA THR A 402 -12.14 10.10 4.96
C THR A 402 -13.05 11.14 4.32
N VAL A 403 -13.71 10.75 3.23
CA VAL A 403 -14.63 11.58 2.45
C VAL A 403 -15.99 11.76 3.14
N PRO A 404 -16.75 12.86 2.85
CA PRO A 404 -18.02 13.16 3.51
C PRO A 404 -19.04 12.03 3.50
N ARG A 405 -19.16 11.28 2.39
CA ARG A 405 -20.09 10.15 2.24
C ARG A 405 -19.82 9.04 3.26
N LEU A 406 -18.56 8.79 3.60
CA LEU A 406 -18.14 7.73 4.52
C LEU A 406 -18.05 8.21 5.98
N TYR A 407 -18.13 9.52 6.22
CA TYR A 407 -17.81 10.12 7.52
C TYR A 407 -18.61 9.54 8.69
N LYS A 408 -19.94 9.40 8.57
CA LYS A 408 -20.79 8.82 9.63
C LYS A 408 -20.48 7.35 9.91
N ARG A 409 -20.08 6.59 8.88
CA ARG A 409 -19.72 5.17 9.01
C ARG A 409 -18.35 5.02 9.66
N VAL A 410 -17.37 5.84 9.28
CA VAL A 410 -15.99 5.73 9.74
C VAL A 410 -15.78 6.43 11.09
N ARG A 411 -16.42 7.60 11.28
CA ARG A 411 -16.28 8.50 12.45
C ARG A 411 -17.65 8.96 12.98
N PRO A 412 -18.46 8.06 13.55
CA PRO A 412 -19.83 8.38 13.99
C PRO A 412 -19.93 9.57 14.97
N GLY A 413 -18.91 9.82 15.81
CA GLY A 413 -18.87 10.94 16.75
C GLY A 413 -18.25 12.24 16.22
N ALA A 414 -17.77 12.28 14.97
CA ALA A 414 -17.13 13.46 14.39
C ALA A 414 -18.01 14.10 13.30
N ASN A 415 -17.74 15.37 12.97
CA ASN A 415 -18.41 16.09 11.88
C ASN A 415 -17.39 16.66 10.88
N TYR A 416 -17.63 16.41 9.58
CA TYR A 416 -16.72 16.83 8.49
C TYR A 416 -16.54 18.34 8.43
N ARG A 417 -17.63 19.12 8.49
CA ARG A 417 -17.57 20.59 8.44
C ARG A 417 -16.86 21.16 9.66
N ARG A 418 -17.19 20.66 10.85
CA ARG A 418 -16.51 21.04 12.10
C ARG A 418 -15.00 20.81 12.05
N SER A 419 -14.59 19.72 11.41
CA SER A 419 -13.17 19.37 11.25
C SER A 419 -12.43 20.35 10.32
N LEU A 420 -13.10 20.82 9.26
CA LEU A 420 -12.59 21.87 8.38
C LEU A 420 -12.59 23.24 9.05
N GLU A 421 -13.65 23.58 9.79
CA GLU A 421 -13.79 24.83 10.54
C GLU A 421 -12.67 24.98 11.58
N LEU A 422 -12.30 23.90 12.27
CA LEU A 422 -11.17 23.88 13.21
C LEU A 422 -9.86 24.28 12.52
N LEU A 423 -9.56 23.71 11.35
CA LEU A 423 -8.34 24.04 10.59
C LEU A 423 -8.36 25.49 10.08
N ALA A 424 -9.52 25.96 9.59
CA ALA A 424 -9.69 27.33 9.15
C ALA A 424 -9.48 28.33 10.30
N ARG A 425 -10.12 28.06 11.45
CA ARG A 425 -10.00 28.89 12.65
C ARG A 425 -8.58 28.88 13.21
N ALA A 426 -7.87 27.76 13.16
CA ALA A 426 -6.47 27.70 13.60
C ALA A 426 -5.57 28.65 12.83
N ARG A 427 -5.77 28.75 11.51
CA ARG A 427 -5.06 29.71 10.66
C ARG A 427 -5.42 31.16 10.97
N GLU A 428 -6.67 31.45 11.33
CA GLU A 428 -7.12 32.80 11.72
C GLU A 428 -6.50 33.23 13.06
N LEU A 429 -6.55 32.35 14.06
CA LEU A 429 -6.07 32.64 15.42
C LEU A 429 -4.53 32.66 15.52
N ALA A 430 -3.85 31.81 14.74
CA ALA A 430 -2.40 31.69 14.78
C ALA A 430 -1.81 31.50 13.37
N PRO A 431 -1.70 32.56 12.54
CA PRO A 431 -1.23 32.46 11.15
C PRO A 431 0.18 31.89 10.97
N GLY A 432 1.01 31.92 12.03
CA GLY A 432 2.37 31.36 12.03
C GLY A 432 2.43 29.85 12.27
N VAL A 433 1.36 29.23 12.77
CA VAL A 433 1.30 27.78 13.04
C VAL A 433 0.96 27.04 11.75
N VAL A 434 1.70 25.98 11.44
CA VAL A 434 1.44 25.18 10.25
C VAL A 434 0.28 24.22 10.51
N THR A 435 -0.81 24.37 9.76
CA THR A 435 -1.92 23.40 9.81
C THR A 435 -1.66 22.14 8.97
N LYS A 436 -2.05 20.98 9.48
CA LYS A 436 -1.89 19.68 8.83
C LYS A 436 -3.16 18.83 8.92
N SER A 437 -3.39 17.97 7.93
CA SER A 437 -4.45 16.96 7.98
C SER A 437 -4.02 15.64 7.35
N GLY A 438 -4.88 14.63 7.45
CA GLY A 438 -4.62 13.29 6.97
C GLY A 438 -5.88 12.62 6.42
N LEU A 439 -5.69 11.76 5.43
CA LEU A 439 -6.70 10.88 4.86
C LEU A 439 -6.19 9.44 4.82
N MET A 440 -7.08 8.50 5.11
CA MET A 440 -6.90 7.09 4.83
C MET A 440 -7.68 6.71 3.57
N VAL A 441 -7.01 6.03 2.65
CA VAL A 441 -7.60 5.51 1.41
C VAL A 441 -7.72 3.99 1.46
N GLY A 442 -8.67 3.42 0.73
CA GLY A 442 -9.05 2.00 0.80
C GLY A 442 -10.22 1.69 1.73
N LEU A 443 -11.03 2.70 2.07
CA LEU A 443 -12.29 2.54 2.84
C LEU A 443 -13.53 2.52 1.93
N GLY A 444 -13.34 2.68 0.61
CA GLY A 444 -14.37 2.67 -0.42
C GLY A 444 -14.71 4.06 -0.96
N GLU A 445 -13.83 5.03 -0.75
CA GLU A 445 -13.87 6.35 -1.36
C GLU A 445 -13.47 6.30 -2.84
N GLY A 446 -14.13 7.10 -3.67
CA GLY A 446 -13.69 7.31 -5.05
C GLY A 446 -12.57 8.36 -5.14
N PHE A 447 -11.70 8.24 -6.14
CA PHE A 447 -10.63 9.22 -6.40
C PHE A 447 -11.13 10.67 -6.46
N GLY A 448 -12.22 10.89 -7.19
CA GLY A 448 -12.83 12.21 -7.32
C GLY A 448 -13.32 12.76 -5.99
N GLU A 449 -13.83 11.91 -5.11
CA GLU A 449 -14.23 12.32 -3.76
C GLU A 449 -13.01 12.74 -2.93
N VAL A 450 -11.89 12.00 -3.03
CA VAL A 450 -10.63 12.39 -2.37
C VAL A 450 -10.16 13.75 -2.90
N LEU A 451 -10.20 13.97 -4.21
CA LEU A 451 -9.82 15.26 -4.80
C LEU A 451 -10.69 16.43 -4.29
N THR A 452 -12.00 16.23 -4.13
CA THR A 452 -12.88 17.22 -3.51
C THR A 452 -12.46 17.53 -2.08
N VAL A 453 -12.08 16.52 -1.28
CA VAL A 453 -11.57 16.74 0.08
C VAL A 453 -10.26 17.54 0.07
N LEU A 454 -9.39 17.31 -0.93
CA LEU A 454 -8.17 18.12 -1.09
C LEU A 454 -8.51 19.59 -1.35
N ASP A 455 -9.51 19.86 -2.18
CA ASP A 455 -9.97 21.23 -2.45
C ASP A 455 -10.55 21.88 -1.18
N ASP A 456 -11.37 21.15 -0.42
CA ASP A 456 -11.94 21.61 0.86
C ASP A 456 -10.85 21.93 1.90
N LEU A 457 -9.86 21.04 2.05
CA LEU A 457 -8.74 21.23 2.96
C LEU A 457 -7.92 22.47 2.61
N ARG A 458 -7.69 22.72 1.32
CA ARG A 458 -6.98 23.92 0.86
C ARG A 458 -7.79 25.18 1.08
N ALA A 459 -9.12 25.14 0.87
CA ALA A 459 -10.01 26.25 1.22
C ALA A 459 -9.97 26.57 2.72
N ALA A 460 -9.88 25.54 3.57
CA ALA A 460 -9.66 25.69 5.02
C ALA A 460 -8.24 26.12 5.41
N GLY A 461 -7.32 26.30 4.45
CA GLY A 461 -5.96 26.77 4.70
C GLY A 461 -4.95 25.69 5.11
N CYS A 462 -5.33 24.42 5.06
CA CYS A 462 -4.48 23.29 5.45
C CYS A 462 -3.18 23.25 4.62
N ALA A 463 -2.03 23.35 5.26
CA ALA A 463 -0.74 23.50 4.58
C ALA A 463 -0.10 22.15 4.22
N TYR A 464 -0.16 21.18 5.13
CA TYR A 464 0.45 19.85 4.98
C TYR A 464 -0.62 18.76 4.94
N ILE A 465 -0.38 17.70 4.15
CA ILE A 465 -1.29 16.56 4.09
C ILE A 465 -0.56 15.22 4.05
N THR A 466 -1.13 14.23 4.72
CA THR A 466 -0.73 12.82 4.59
C THR A 466 -1.86 11.99 3.97
N ILE A 467 -1.55 11.11 3.02
CA ILE A 467 -2.50 10.16 2.44
C ILE A 467 -1.91 8.76 2.52
N GLY A 468 -2.50 7.92 3.35
CA GLY A 468 -2.02 6.56 3.65
C GLY A 468 -3.05 5.48 3.35
N GLN A 469 -2.62 4.23 3.15
CA GLN A 469 -3.54 3.10 3.05
C GLN A 469 -4.17 2.84 4.42
N TYR A 470 -5.49 2.67 4.45
CA TYR A 470 -6.19 2.10 5.59
C TYR A 470 -5.76 0.64 5.76
N LEU A 471 -5.15 0.34 6.91
CA LEU A 471 -4.86 -1.01 7.36
C LEU A 471 -5.80 -1.33 8.51
N GLN A 472 -6.55 -2.42 8.38
CA GLN A 472 -7.44 -2.90 9.41
C GLN A 472 -6.63 -3.40 10.62
N PRO A 473 -6.78 -2.83 11.82
CA PRO A 473 -6.01 -3.25 13.00
C PRO A 473 -6.40 -4.65 13.49
N SER A 474 -7.71 -4.92 13.61
CA SER A 474 -8.28 -6.23 13.93
C SER A 474 -9.61 -6.45 13.21
N THR A 475 -10.17 -7.66 13.32
CA THR A 475 -11.49 -8.01 12.77
C THR A 475 -12.65 -7.20 13.36
N ASP A 476 -12.43 -6.47 14.46
CA ASP A 476 -13.45 -5.63 15.11
C ASP A 476 -13.63 -4.26 14.44
N GLN A 477 -12.66 -3.84 13.63
CA GLN A 477 -12.72 -2.58 12.88
C GLN A 477 -13.28 -2.80 11.47
N LEU A 478 -13.54 -1.70 10.76
CA LEU A 478 -14.01 -1.74 9.38
C LEU A 478 -13.10 -2.63 8.51
N PRO A 479 -13.66 -3.49 7.65
CA PRO A 479 -12.84 -4.22 6.69
C PRO A 479 -12.20 -3.25 5.70
N VAL A 480 -11.00 -3.59 5.22
CA VAL A 480 -10.39 -2.91 4.08
C VAL A 480 -11.31 -3.10 2.87
N HIS A 481 -11.66 -2.02 2.18
CA HIS A 481 -12.44 -2.09 0.96
C HIS A 481 -11.56 -2.54 -0.21
N GLY A 482 -10.42 -1.86 -0.38
CA GLY A 482 -9.44 -2.19 -1.39
C GLY A 482 -8.05 -1.65 -1.05
N PHE A 483 -7.05 -2.22 -1.70
CA PHE A 483 -5.67 -1.79 -1.62
C PHE A 483 -5.31 -0.89 -2.80
N ILE A 484 -4.76 0.26 -2.46
CA ILE A 484 -4.35 1.30 -3.38
C ILE A 484 -2.89 1.02 -3.80
N PRO A 485 -2.57 0.95 -5.12
CA PRO A 485 -1.22 0.69 -5.58
C PRO A 485 -0.31 1.93 -5.42
N PRO A 486 1.02 1.76 -5.29
CA PRO A 486 1.97 2.86 -5.12
C PRO A 486 1.88 3.96 -6.19
N GLU A 487 1.62 3.61 -7.44
CA GLU A 487 1.46 4.54 -8.56
C GLU A 487 0.30 5.51 -8.32
N LEU A 488 -0.76 5.05 -7.66
CA LEU A 488 -1.90 5.88 -7.34
C LEU A 488 -1.59 6.85 -6.18
N PHE A 489 -0.79 6.43 -5.20
CA PHE A 489 -0.26 7.35 -4.19
C PHE A 489 0.63 8.44 -4.82
N ALA A 490 1.45 8.11 -5.81
CA ALA A 490 2.23 9.10 -6.56
C ALA A 490 1.33 10.12 -7.28
N ARG A 491 0.17 9.67 -7.81
CA ARG A 491 -0.84 10.56 -8.38
C ARG A 491 -1.49 11.45 -7.34
N TYR A 492 -1.87 10.92 -6.17
CA TYR A 492 -2.36 11.73 -5.06
C TYR A 492 -1.37 12.83 -4.69
N ARG A 493 -0.08 12.50 -4.59
CA ARG A 493 0.99 13.49 -4.32
C ARG A 493 1.02 14.61 -5.36
N LYS A 494 1.02 14.27 -6.67
CA LYS A 494 0.98 15.25 -7.77
C LYS A 494 -0.25 16.17 -7.64
N GLU A 495 -1.41 15.60 -7.34
CA GLU A 495 -2.67 16.34 -7.18
C GLU A 495 -2.69 17.24 -5.93
N CYS A 496 -2.08 16.83 -4.83
CA CYS A 496 -1.90 17.68 -3.64
C CYS A 496 -1.00 18.88 -3.96
N LEU A 497 0.19 18.64 -4.52
CA LEU A 497 1.13 19.72 -4.85
C LEU A 497 0.53 20.72 -5.85
N ARG A 498 -0.23 20.23 -6.84
CA ARG A 498 -0.95 21.07 -7.81
C ARG A 498 -1.98 22.01 -7.16
N ARG A 499 -2.56 21.62 -6.01
CA ARG A 499 -3.51 22.44 -5.23
C ARG A 499 -2.83 23.35 -4.21
N GLY A 500 -1.50 23.36 -4.18
CA GLY A 500 -0.71 24.24 -3.33
C GLY A 500 -0.55 23.78 -1.89
N PHE A 501 -0.70 22.48 -1.60
CA PHE A 501 -0.16 21.93 -0.34
C PHE A 501 1.36 22.16 -0.34
N LYS A 502 1.88 22.70 0.76
CA LYS A 502 3.32 22.94 0.93
C LYS A 502 4.10 21.63 1.10
N ARG A 503 3.41 20.60 1.61
CA ARG A 503 3.95 19.25 1.81
C ARG A 503 2.84 18.23 1.63
N ALA A 504 3.15 17.15 0.92
CA ALA A 504 2.23 16.05 0.66
C ALA A 504 2.99 14.72 0.74
N ASP A 505 2.76 13.98 1.81
CA ASP A 505 3.30 12.64 1.99
C ASP A 505 2.21 11.64 1.62
N CYS A 506 2.41 10.91 0.53
CA CYS A 506 1.43 9.96 0.01
C CYS A 506 2.11 8.64 -0.25
N GLY A 507 1.63 7.57 0.37
CA GLY A 507 2.19 6.24 0.20
C GLY A 507 1.45 5.19 1.01
N PRO A 508 1.58 3.89 0.67
CA PRO A 508 0.81 2.84 1.32
C PRO A 508 1.03 2.81 2.85
N LEU A 509 2.27 2.97 3.29
CA LEU A 509 2.63 2.91 4.70
C LEU A 509 2.60 4.27 5.41
N VAL A 510 2.33 5.37 4.69
CA VAL A 510 2.28 6.71 5.29
C VAL A 510 1.24 6.76 6.43
N ARG A 511 1.60 7.45 7.50
CA ARG A 511 0.77 7.76 8.66
C ARG A 511 0.83 9.26 8.94
N SER A 512 -0.11 9.77 9.74
CA SER A 512 -0.17 11.19 10.10
C SER A 512 1.17 11.71 10.64
N SER A 513 1.89 10.92 11.43
CA SER A 513 3.19 11.28 12.00
C SER A 513 4.42 10.81 11.20
N TYR A 514 4.22 10.16 10.04
CA TYR A 514 5.32 9.64 9.23
C TYR A 514 6.17 10.78 8.64
N HIS A 515 7.49 10.68 8.77
CA HIS A 515 8.48 11.65 8.27
C HIS A 515 8.30 13.09 8.74
N ALA A 516 7.55 13.37 9.82
CA ALA A 516 7.23 14.75 10.23
C ALA A 516 8.47 15.68 10.33
N ALA A 517 9.64 15.12 10.67
CA ALA A 517 10.93 15.83 10.77
C ALA A 517 11.80 15.95 9.48
N SER A 518 11.38 15.48 8.31
CA SER A 518 12.25 15.42 7.11
C SER A 518 12.76 16.81 6.64
N PRO A 519 14.06 16.96 6.29
CA PRO A 519 14.68 18.22 5.87
C PRO A 519 14.18 18.80 4.54
N ASP A 520 13.39 18.06 3.75
CA ASP A 520 12.64 18.60 2.60
C ASP A 520 11.43 19.49 3.02
N ALA A 521 11.28 19.78 4.31
CA ALA A 521 10.30 20.72 4.86
C ALA A 521 10.66 22.18 4.52
N PRO A 522 9.93 22.88 3.63
CA PRO A 522 10.16 24.30 3.43
C PRO A 522 9.55 25.05 4.63
N GLY A 523 10.40 25.59 5.50
CA GLY A 523 9.99 26.53 6.55
C GLY A 523 10.59 26.33 7.94
N VAL A 524 11.30 25.23 8.21
CA VAL A 524 12.04 25.07 9.48
C VAL A 524 13.50 25.46 9.21
N GLY A 525 13.81 26.74 9.41
CA GLY A 525 15.19 27.23 9.29
C GLY A 525 16.08 26.57 10.32
N PHE A 526 16.85 25.56 9.94
CA PHE A 526 17.96 25.05 10.74
C PHE A 526 19.07 26.10 10.72
N HIS A 527 19.13 26.96 11.74
CA HIS A 527 20.35 27.72 12.01
C HIS A 527 21.38 26.76 12.62
N ALA A 528 22.18 26.13 11.77
CA ALA A 528 23.39 25.45 12.18
C ALA A 528 24.41 26.50 12.68
N ALA A 529 24.50 26.68 14.00
CA ALA A 529 25.66 27.32 14.59
C ALA A 529 26.80 26.28 14.62
N ASN A 530 27.88 26.59 13.90
CA ASN A 530 29.09 25.77 13.79
C ASN A 530 29.61 25.33 15.17
N ALA A 531 29.54 24.03 15.46
CA ALA A 531 30.33 23.41 16.52
C ALA A 531 31.68 22.99 15.93
N ALA A 532 32.75 23.57 16.49
CA ALA A 532 34.13 23.36 16.10
C ALA A 532 34.55 21.88 16.18
N SER A 533 35.38 21.47 15.22
CA SER A 533 36.02 20.15 15.15
C SER A 533 36.87 19.84 16.38
N PRO A 534 36.95 18.58 16.84
CA PRO A 534 37.82 18.21 17.94
C PRO A 534 39.28 18.22 17.50
N VAL A 535 40.12 18.86 18.33
CA VAL A 535 41.58 18.91 18.22
C VAL A 535 42.17 17.50 18.35
N GLU A 536 42.96 17.09 17.36
CA GLU A 536 43.78 15.88 17.40
C GLU A 536 44.95 16.09 18.37
N HIS A 537 45.10 15.20 19.35
CA HIS A 537 46.30 15.13 20.19
C HIS A 537 47.39 14.35 19.46
N GLU A 538 48.31 15.05 18.80
CA GLU A 538 49.59 14.49 18.38
C GLU A 538 50.53 14.35 19.60
N LYS A 539 51.10 13.16 19.75
CA LYS A 539 52.16 12.84 20.70
C LYS A 539 53.47 13.41 20.18
N GLU A 540 53.98 14.45 20.83
CA GLU A 540 55.33 14.94 20.57
C GLU A 540 56.35 14.19 21.44
N VAL A 541 57.25 13.47 20.77
CA VAL A 541 58.39 12.76 21.35
C VAL A 541 59.51 13.78 21.59
N SER A 542 59.88 13.99 22.85
CA SER A 542 61.04 14.80 23.21
C SER A 542 62.32 13.96 23.30
N ARG A 543 63.29 14.30 22.44
CA ARG A 543 64.74 14.01 22.54
C ARG A 543 65.43 15.31 22.17
N GLU A 544 65.96 16.05 23.14
CA GLU A 544 67.40 16.23 23.48
C GLU A 544 67.52 17.77 23.58
N SER A 545 68.28 18.46 24.43
CA SER A 545 69.51 18.20 25.18
C SER A 545 69.81 19.47 26.00
N MET A 546 70.58 19.30 27.09
CA MET A 546 71.10 20.29 28.06
C MET A 546 70.20 20.68 29.23
#